data_AF-A0A964NJY1-F1
#
_entry.id   AF-A0A964NJY1-F1
#
_cell.length_a   1.000
_cell.length_b   1.000
_cell.length_c   1.000
_cell.angle_alpha   90.00
_cell.angle_beta   90.00
_cell.angle_gamma   90.00
#
_symmetry.space_group_name_H-M   'P 1'
#
loop_
_entity.id
_entity.type
_entity.pdbx_description
1 polymer ?
#
loop_
_entity_poly.entity_id
_entity_poly.type
_entity_poly.pdbx_seq_one_letter_code
_entity_poly.pdbx_strand_id
1 'polypeptide(L)'
;MSRGWLERGRRRWLGRHGLKALFLGAVMATSPLASLRAEEVEAKTTSEPESGEFDALVHRHLGLFLARADRREAFEGVTLDGAATLRIRFLRTLPLARRDEILCDGLRWLLVGRLARGGGASALFASAPEVAALTLEFYELSTTVTPDAKGKYQQTRAAEPRARFRVNRETAGRLDTAMLPEVLKGKDCLVDGAPLIDELWAP
;
A
#
# COMPACT_ATOMS: atom_id res chain seq x y z
N MET A 1 -10.06 -11.61 -51.61
CA MET A 1 -9.15 -11.16 -50.53
C MET A 1 -9.08 -12.24 -49.47
N SER A 2 -7.86 -12.56 -49.06
CA SER A 2 -7.41 -13.91 -48.70
C SER A 2 -7.67 -14.30 -47.24
N ARG A 3 -7.98 -15.59 -47.05
CA ARG A 3 -8.00 -16.31 -45.77
C ARG A 3 -6.55 -16.53 -45.30
N GLY A 4 -6.29 -16.32 -44.01
CA GLY A 4 -4.99 -16.58 -43.37
C GLY A 4 -5.17 -17.09 -41.94
N TRP A 5 -5.48 -18.39 -41.83
CA TRP A 5 -5.39 -19.19 -40.61
C TRP A 5 -4.16 -20.08 -40.76
N LEU A 6 -3.17 -19.98 -39.87
CA LEU A 6 -2.13 -21.00 -39.74
C LEU A 6 -1.45 -20.97 -38.36
N GLU A 7 -1.66 -22.08 -37.65
CA GLU A 7 -0.69 -22.86 -36.87
C GLU A 7 0.10 -22.21 -35.72
N ARG A 8 -0.27 -22.59 -34.49
CA ARG A 8 0.67 -22.65 -33.36
C ARG A 8 0.88 -24.10 -32.94
N GLY A 9 2.12 -24.53 -33.07
CA GLY A 9 2.59 -25.89 -32.88
C GLY A 9 2.73 -26.32 -31.41
N ARG A 10 2.42 -27.60 -31.20
CA ARG A 10 2.73 -28.42 -30.02
C ARG A 10 4.23 -28.74 -29.94
N ARG A 11 4.87 -28.63 -28.77
CA ARG A 11 5.98 -29.49 -28.31
C ARG A 11 5.86 -29.65 -26.78
N ARG A 12 5.45 -30.83 -26.32
CA ARG A 12 6.25 -32.00 -25.89
C ARG A 12 6.75 -31.91 -24.44
N TRP A 13 5.90 -32.44 -23.56
CA TRP A 13 6.22 -33.31 -22.43
C TRP A 13 7.35 -34.31 -22.75
N LEU A 14 8.29 -34.52 -21.83
CA LEU A 14 8.82 -35.84 -21.38
C LEU A 14 9.98 -35.70 -20.36
N GLY A 15 9.98 -36.62 -19.39
CA GLY A 15 11.08 -36.98 -18.47
C GLY A 15 10.80 -36.53 -17.04
N ARG A 16 10.29 -37.31 -16.07
CA ARG A 16 10.35 -38.75 -15.70
C ARG A 16 11.74 -39.24 -15.26
N HIS A 17 11.74 -39.83 -14.05
CA HIS A 17 12.80 -40.57 -13.31
C HIS A 17 13.70 -39.70 -12.41
N GLY A 18 13.99 -40.02 -11.15
CA GLY A 18 13.76 -41.20 -10.29
C GLY A 18 14.00 -40.81 -8.81
N LEU A 19 13.28 -41.40 -7.84
CA LEU A 19 13.59 -42.63 -7.09
C LEU A 19 14.56 -42.46 -5.89
N LYS A 20 14.09 -43.00 -4.74
CA LYS A 20 14.77 -43.46 -3.52
C LYS A 20 15.13 -42.38 -2.48
N ALA A 21 14.43 -42.28 -1.34
CA ALA A 21 14.27 -43.21 -0.21
C ALA A 21 15.53 -43.35 0.67
N LEU A 22 15.34 -43.12 1.98
CA LEU A 22 16.03 -43.64 3.18
C LEU A 22 16.20 -42.49 4.20
N PHE A 23 15.39 -42.48 5.28
CA PHE A 23 15.50 -43.23 6.53
C PHE A 23 16.31 -42.48 7.61
N LEU A 24 15.58 -42.21 8.70
CA LEU A 24 16.00 -42.12 10.10
C LEU A 24 17.33 -41.47 10.46
N GLY A 25 17.21 -40.30 11.10
CA GLY A 25 18.18 -39.76 12.03
C GLY A 25 17.47 -38.96 13.12
N ALA A 26 16.86 -39.66 14.08
CA ALA A 26 16.43 -39.04 15.33
C ALA A 26 17.66 -38.81 16.21
N VAL A 27 18.10 -37.56 16.32
CA VAL A 27 19.05 -37.13 17.35
C VAL A 27 18.28 -36.23 18.29
N MET A 28 17.89 -36.79 19.44
CA MET A 28 17.50 -36.01 20.61
C MET A 28 18.75 -35.34 21.16
N ALA A 29 18.96 -34.06 20.82
CA ALA A 29 19.86 -33.19 21.55
C ALA A 29 19.03 -32.40 22.56
N THR A 30 19.09 -32.83 23.82
CA THR A 30 18.61 -32.06 24.97
C THR A 30 19.52 -30.84 25.14
N SER A 31 19.11 -29.70 24.59
CA SER A 31 19.78 -28.44 24.87
C SER A 31 19.33 -27.88 26.23
N PRO A 32 20.28 -27.40 27.06
CA PRO A 32 20.00 -26.89 28.39
C PRO A 32 19.18 -25.61 28.32
N LEU A 33 18.21 -25.52 29.23
CA LEU A 33 17.50 -24.31 29.63
C LEU A 33 18.51 -23.27 30.11
N ALA A 34 19.08 -22.51 29.17
CA ALA A 34 19.75 -21.26 29.47
C ALA A 34 18.65 -20.24 29.79
N SER A 35 18.54 -19.95 31.08
CA SER A 35 17.78 -18.85 31.64
C SER A 35 18.29 -17.53 31.06
N LEU A 36 17.73 -17.14 29.92
CA LEU A 36 17.83 -15.77 29.42
C LEU A 36 16.93 -14.94 30.31
N ARG A 37 17.56 -14.28 31.30
CA ARG A 37 16.99 -13.08 31.89
C ARG A 37 16.60 -12.17 30.73
N ALA A 38 15.31 -11.96 30.56
CA ALA A 38 14.78 -10.84 29.81
C ALA A 38 15.28 -9.60 30.56
N GLU A 39 16.44 -9.10 30.14
CA GLU A 39 16.85 -7.74 30.42
C GLU A 39 15.76 -6.90 29.73
N GLU A 40 14.91 -6.33 30.56
CA GLU A 40 13.94 -5.32 30.20
C GLU A 40 14.74 -4.11 29.74
N VAL A 41 15.25 -4.19 28.52
CA VAL A 41 15.70 -3.03 27.77
C VAL A 41 14.44 -2.22 27.60
N GLU A 42 14.28 -1.21 28.46
CA GLU A 42 13.45 -0.05 28.19
C GLU A 42 13.83 0.41 26.77
N ALA A 43 13.07 -0.09 25.80
CA ALA A 43 13.01 0.48 24.48
C ALA A 43 12.55 1.90 24.74
N LYS A 44 13.53 2.80 24.82
CA LYS A 44 13.38 4.23 24.90
C LYS A 44 12.40 4.59 23.81
N THR A 45 11.13 4.74 24.21
CA THR A 45 10.03 5.15 23.36
C THR A 45 10.50 6.44 22.75
N THR A 46 10.99 6.32 21.52
CA THR A 46 11.41 7.45 20.73
C THR A 46 10.12 8.21 20.56
N SER A 47 10.04 9.36 21.23
CA SER A 47 8.89 10.24 21.29
C SER A 47 8.19 10.21 19.94
N GLU A 48 6.91 9.81 19.93
CA GLU A 48 6.06 9.99 18.76
C GLU A 48 6.37 11.39 18.22
N PRO A 49 6.82 11.52 16.95
CA PRO A 49 7.08 12.83 16.38
C PRO A 49 5.83 13.67 16.62
N GLU A 50 5.99 14.93 17.03
CA GLU A 50 4.90 15.88 17.23
C GLU A 50 3.92 15.77 16.04
N SER A 51 2.85 14.99 16.23
CA SER A 51 2.17 14.32 15.10
C SER A 51 1.51 15.32 14.16
N GLY A 52 1.28 16.54 14.65
CA GLY A 52 0.76 17.66 13.88
C GLY A 52 1.72 18.24 12.84
N GLU A 53 3.03 18.36 13.12
CA GLU A 53 3.96 18.98 12.18
C GLU A 53 4.23 18.05 10.99
N PHE A 54 4.45 16.77 11.27
CA PHE A 54 4.66 15.77 10.23
C PHE A 54 3.40 15.57 9.38
N ASP A 55 2.20 15.51 9.99
CA ASP A 55 0.94 15.49 9.25
C ASP A 55 0.78 16.71 8.34
N ALA A 56 1.15 17.90 8.82
CA ALA A 56 1.08 19.13 8.04
C ALA A 56 2.06 19.12 6.85
N LEU A 57 3.27 18.57 7.05
CA LEU A 57 4.25 18.37 5.98
C LEU A 57 3.69 17.44 4.90
N VAL A 58 3.19 16.27 5.30
CA VAL A 58 2.62 15.30 4.35
C VAL A 58 1.39 15.90 3.65
N HIS A 59 0.55 16.64 4.36
CA HIS A 59 -0.61 17.32 3.79
C HIS A 59 -0.21 18.37 2.74
N ARG A 60 0.87 19.13 2.95
CA ARG A 60 1.37 20.13 2.00
C ARG A 60 1.72 19.50 0.64
N HIS A 61 2.38 18.35 0.64
CA HIS A 61 2.88 17.73 -0.59
C HIS A 61 1.87 16.84 -1.29
N LEU A 62 1.04 16.12 -0.53
CA LEU A 62 0.08 15.16 -1.08
C LEU A 62 -1.35 15.69 -1.11
N GLY A 63 -1.70 16.68 -0.29
CA GLY A 63 -3.08 17.16 -0.22
C GLY A 63 -4.02 16.17 0.47
N LEU A 64 -3.58 15.63 1.62
CA LEU A 64 -4.20 14.49 2.29
C LEU A 64 -5.72 14.60 2.52
N PHE A 65 -6.11 15.48 3.46
CA PHE A 65 -7.46 15.54 4.00
C PHE A 65 -8.10 16.90 3.72
N LEU A 66 -9.32 16.88 3.17
CA LEU A 66 -10.14 18.10 3.11
C LEU A 66 -10.78 18.41 4.47
N ALA A 67 -10.96 17.38 5.30
CA ALA A 67 -11.47 17.51 6.66
C ALA A 67 -10.34 17.72 7.67
N ARG A 68 -10.64 18.52 8.69
CA ARG A 68 -9.82 18.65 9.91
C ARG A 68 -9.69 17.29 10.61
N ALA A 69 -8.59 17.08 11.33
CA ALA A 69 -8.26 15.80 11.97
C ALA A 69 -9.38 15.22 12.85
N ASP A 70 -10.08 16.07 13.59
CA ASP A 70 -11.22 15.73 14.46
C ASP A 70 -12.49 15.27 13.72
N ARG A 71 -12.55 15.49 12.40
CA ARG A 71 -13.69 15.07 11.55
C ARG A 71 -13.34 13.93 10.59
N ARG A 72 -12.13 13.37 10.70
CA ARG A 72 -11.71 12.22 9.89
C ARG A 72 -12.30 10.94 10.48
N GLU A 73 -12.49 9.95 9.63
CA GLU A 73 -12.86 8.62 10.12
C GLU A 73 -11.69 8.00 10.88
N ALA A 74 -11.97 7.23 11.94
CA ALA A 74 -10.93 6.72 12.86
C ALA A 74 -9.85 5.87 12.17
N PHE A 75 -10.14 5.31 11.00
CA PHE A 75 -9.22 4.51 10.21
C PHE A 75 -8.41 5.34 9.21
N GLU A 76 -8.79 6.60 8.95
CA GLU A 76 -7.99 7.54 8.18
C GLU A 76 -6.81 8.05 8.99
N GLY A 77 -5.66 8.18 8.35
CA GLY A 77 -4.50 8.73 9.05
C GLY A 77 -3.21 8.54 8.28
N VAL A 78 -2.16 9.10 8.88
CA VAL A 78 -0.79 9.02 8.42
C VAL A 78 -0.01 8.32 9.51
N THR A 79 0.74 7.29 9.14
CA THR A 79 1.59 6.55 10.08
C THR A 79 2.93 6.27 9.43
N LEU A 80 4.02 6.67 10.07
CA LEU A 80 5.37 6.25 9.70
C LEU A 80 5.71 4.99 10.49
N ASP A 81 5.95 3.87 9.80
CA ASP A 81 6.34 2.63 10.47
C ASP A 81 7.85 2.53 10.70
N GLY A 82 8.28 1.53 11.49
CA GLY A 82 9.69 1.31 11.83
C GLY A 82 10.60 0.97 10.64
N ALA A 83 10.04 0.71 9.46
CA ALA A 83 10.78 0.50 8.21
C ALA A 83 10.86 1.77 7.35
N ALA A 84 10.62 2.95 7.95
CA ALA A 84 10.57 4.23 7.25
C ALA A 84 9.53 4.27 6.11
N THR A 85 8.49 3.43 6.18
CA THR A 85 7.37 3.50 5.23
C THR A 85 6.30 4.42 5.78
N LEU A 86 6.04 5.51 5.07
CA LEU A 86 4.90 6.36 5.32
C LEU A 86 3.65 5.73 4.74
N ARG A 87 2.70 5.35 5.59
CA ARG A 87 1.40 4.81 5.20
C ARG A 87 0.32 5.85 5.39
N ILE A 88 -0.43 6.10 4.33
CA ILE A 88 -1.57 7.02 4.30
C ILE A 88 -2.81 6.18 4.03
N ARG A 89 -3.75 6.17 4.98
CA ARG A 89 -5.04 5.50 4.86
C ARG A 89 -6.13 6.53 4.63
N PHE A 90 -6.92 6.32 3.59
CA PHE A 90 -7.99 7.23 3.19
C PHE A 90 -9.29 6.49 2.89
N LEU A 91 -10.40 6.97 3.41
CA LEU A 91 -11.71 6.37 3.16
C LEU A 91 -12.15 6.71 1.73
N ARG A 92 -12.26 5.69 0.88
CA ARG A 92 -12.81 5.85 -0.46
C ARG A 92 -13.49 4.56 -0.89
N THR A 93 -14.78 4.65 -1.19
CA THR A 93 -15.51 3.56 -1.84
C THR A 93 -15.02 3.41 -3.28
N LEU A 94 -14.74 2.19 -3.70
CA LEU A 94 -14.32 1.84 -5.07
C LEU A 94 -15.43 1.07 -5.80
N PRO A 95 -16.49 1.74 -6.28
CA PRO A 95 -17.51 1.08 -7.09
C PRO A 95 -16.89 0.56 -8.40
N LEU A 96 -17.21 -0.67 -8.78
CA LEU A 96 -16.66 -1.34 -9.97
C LEU A 96 -16.78 -0.49 -11.24
N ALA A 97 -17.90 0.19 -11.45
CA ALA A 97 -18.14 1.03 -12.63
C ALA A 97 -17.18 2.22 -12.79
N ARG A 98 -16.47 2.60 -11.72
CA ARG A 98 -15.50 3.72 -11.71
C ARG A 98 -14.14 3.30 -11.16
N ARG A 99 -13.85 2.00 -11.12
CA ARG A 99 -12.61 1.47 -10.55
C ARG A 99 -11.39 2.13 -11.18
N ASP A 100 -11.31 2.12 -12.51
CA ASP A 100 -10.14 2.63 -13.22
C ASP A 100 -9.91 4.13 -12.98
N GLU A 101 -10.99 4.92 -12.98
CA GLU A 101 -10.95 6.34 -12.65
C GLU A 101 -10.39 6.58 -11.24
N ILE A 102 -10.83 5.79 -10.25
CA ILE A 102 -10.37 5.92 -8.88
C ILE A 102 -8.91 5.47 -8.74
N LEU A 103 -8.50 4.42 -9.45
CA LEU A 103 -7.11 3.99 -9.44
C LEU A 103 -6.20 5.04 -10.09
N CYS A 104 -6.65 5.65 -11.19
CA CYS A 104 -5.98 6.78 -11.82
C CYS A 104 -5.87 7.99 -10.89
N ASP A 105 -6.93 8.32 -10.16
CA ASP A 105 -6.88 9.35 -9.12
C ASP A 105 -5.86 9.01 -8.03
N GLY A 106 -5.75 7.73 -7.64
CA GLY A 106 -4.75 7.25 -6.69
C GLY A 106 -3.32 7.42 -7.19
N LEU A 107 -3.05 7.05 -8.45
CA LEU A 107 -1.76 7.27 -9.10
C LEU A 107 -1.40 8.75 -9.16
N ARG A 108 -2.33 9.59 -9.66
CA ARG A 108 -2.14 11.04 -9.74
C ARG A 108 -1.89 11.65 -8.38
N TRP A 109 -2.67 11.25 -7.37
CA TRP A 109 -2.48 11.72 -6.01
C TRP A 109 -1.09 11.32 -5.49
N LEU A 110 -0.71 10.06 -5.64
CA LEU A 110 0.59 9.56 -5.20
C LEU A 110 1.75 10.31 -5.86
N LEU A 111 1.69 10.47 -7.19
CA LEU A 111 2.82 10.91 -8.00
C LEU A 111 2.90 12.43 -8.18
N VAL A 112 1.77 13.12 -8.22
CA VAL A 112 1.66 14.57 -8.50
C VAL A 112 1.05 15.33 -7.31
N GLY A 113 0.34 14.64 -6.41
CA GLY A 113 -0.42 15.26 -5.34
C GLY A 113 -1.87 15.52 -5.74
N ARG A 114 -2.74 15.64 -4.74
CA ARG A 114 -4.19 15.85 -4.95
C ARG A 114 -4.56 17.30 -5.25
N LEU A 115 -3.78 18.25 -4.75
CA LEU A 115 -4.04 19.69 -4.85
C LEU A 115 -3.11 20.32 -5.90
N ALA A 116 -3.50 21.48 -6.45
CA ALA A 116 -2.74 22.17 -7.50
C ALA A 116 -1.30 22.55 -7.10
N ARG A 117 -1.03 22.68 -5.80
CA ARG A 117 0.32 22.94 -5.24
C ARG A 117 0.98 21.69 -4.65
N GLY A 118 0.36 20.52 -4.80
CA GLY A 118 0.97 19.26 -4.42
C GLY A 118 2.17 18.97 -5.31
N GLY A 119 3.15 18.25 -4.76
CA GLY A 119 4.34 17.82 -5.49
C GLY A 119 4.52 16.29 -5.46
N GLY A 120 3.49 15.57 -5.01
CA GLY A 120 3.50 14.11 -4.95
C GLY A 120 4.56 13.53 -4.01
N ALA A 121 4.86 12.26 -4.24
CA ALA A 121 5.86 11.52 -3.49
C ALA A 121 7.27 12.11 -3.65
N SER A 122 7.64 12.57 -4.84
CA SER A 122 8.99 13.13 -5.10
C SER A 122 9.28 14.36 -4.22
N ALA A 123 8.36 15.32 -4.17
CA ALA A 123 8.52 16.50 -3.32
C ALA A 123 8.48 16.18 -1.83
N LEU A 124 7.68 15.19 -1.43
CA LEU A 124 7.64 14.74 -0.04
C LEU A 124 8.96 14.10 0.37
N PHE A 125 9.53 13.20 -0.44
CA PHE A 125 10.82 12.58 -0.12
C PHE A 125 11.96 13.60 -0.03
N ALA A 126 11.92 14.65 -0.85
CA ALA A 126 12.89 15.75 -0.76
C ALA A 126 12.80 16.50 0.58
N SER A 127 11.59 16.60 1.16
CA SER A 127 11.35 17.36 2.40
C SER A 127 11.37 16.50 3.67
N ALA A 128 11.22 15.18 3.54
CA ALA A 128 11.23 14.21 4.62
C ALA A 128 12.25 13.10 4.31
N PRO A 129 13.57 13.35 4.47
CA PRO A 129 14.64 12.42 4.09
C PRO A 129 14.57 11.07 4.81
N GLU A 130 13.98 11.03 6.00
CA GLU A 130 13.76 9.84 6.82
C GLU A 130 12.75 8.86 6.21
N VAL A 131 11.90 9.29 5.28
CA VAL A 131 10.90 8.43 4.64
C VAL A 131 11.53 7.67 3.47
N ALA A 132 11.57 6.34 3.52
CA ALA A 132 12.15 5.50 2.47
C ALA A 132 11.11 5.08 1.41
N ALA A 133 9.85 4.94 1.82
CA ALA A 133 8.75 4.56 0.95
C ALA A 133 7.44 5.20 1.35
N LEU A 134 6.53 5.31 0.40
CA LEU A 134 5.19 5.81 0.59
C LEU A 134 4.16 4.80 0.13
N THR A 135 3.16 4.55 0.97
CA THR A 135 2.02 3.68 0.67
C THR A 135 0.74 4.48 0.81
N LEU A 136 -0.03 4.61 -0.27
CA LEU A 136 -1.38 5.16 -0.25
C LEU A 136 -2.38 4.01 -0.29
N GLU A 137 -3.27 3.96 0.70
CA GLU A 137 -4.29 2.92 0.82
C GLU A 137 -5.68 3.55 0.79
N PHE A 138 -6.49 3.11 -0.18
CA PHE A 138 -7.92 3.37 -0.17
C PHE A 138 -8.62 2.20 0.49
N TYR A 139 -9.42 2.50 1.52
CA TYR A 139 -10.22 1.50 2.20
C TYR A 139 -11.71 1.85 2.12
N GLU A 140 -12.53 0.84 2.28
CA GLU A 140 -13.97 0.94 2.42
C GLU A 140 -14.38 0.49 3.83
N LEU A 141 -15.37 1.17 4.42
CA LEU A 141 -15.94 0.77 5.70
C LEU A 141 -17.12 -0.17 5.48
N SER A 142 -16.93 -1.43 5.87
CA SER A 142 -18.03 -2.37 6.05
C SER A 142 -18.64 -2.15 7.44
N THR A 143 -19.95 -1.95 7.50
CA THR A 143 -20.69 -1.80 8.75
C THR A 143 -21.73 -2.91 8.84
N THR A 144 -21.63 -3.71 9.89
CA THR A 144 -22.61 -4.76 10.20
C THR A 144 -23.34 -4.39 11.49
N VAL A 145 -24.67 -4.53 11.50
CA VAL A 145 -25.49 -4.33 12.69
C VAL A 145 -26.13 -5.65 13.08
N THR A 146 -25.80 -6.16 14.27
CA THR A 146 -26.31 -7.43 14.79
C THR A 146 -26.96 -7.20 16.16
N PRO A 147 -28.19 -7.69 16.40
CA PRO A 147 -28.77 -7.68 17.73
C PRO A 147 -28.03 -8.66 18.65
N ASP A 148 -27.78 -8.25 19.90
CA ASP A 148 -27.25 -9.13 20.94
C ASP A 148 -28.35 -9.99 21.58
N ALA A 149 -27.97 -10.88 22.50
CA ALA A 149 -28.91 -11.76 23.20
C ALA A 149 -29.99 -11.03 24.02
N LYS A 150 -29.85 -9.71 24.23
CA LYS A 150 -30.80 -8.85 24.94
C LYS A 150 -31.61 -7.96 23.98
N GLY A 151 -31.47 -8.18 22.67
CA GLY A 151 -32.14 -7.39 21.63
C GLY A 151 -31.54 -6.01 21.39
N LYS A 152 -30.34 -5.71 21.93
CA LYS A 152 -29.65 -4.44 21.66
C LYS A 152 -28.82 -4.57 20.38
N TYR A 153 -28.92 -3.57 19.51
CA TYR A 153 -28.12 -3.53 18.29
C TYR A 153 -26.65 -3.19 18.60
N GLN A 154 -25.75 -4.07 18.18
CA GLN A 154 -24.31 -3.83 18.16
C GLN A 154 -23.88 -3.52 16.73
N GLN A 155 -23.13 -2.44 16.56
CA GLN A 155 -22.56 -2.05 15.28
C GLN A 155 -21.08 -2.44 15.26
N THR A 156 -20.69 -3.31 14.34
CA THR A 156 -19.30 -3.65 14.05
C THR A 156 -18.88 -2.93 12.78
N ARG A 157 -17.73 -2.24 12.82
CA ARG A 157 -17.14 -1.59 11.66
C ARG A 157 -15.80 -2.27 11.33
N ALA A 158 -15.57 -2.55 10.06
CA ALA A 158 -14.32 -3.09 9.56
C ALA A 158 -13.85 -2.24 8.37
N ALA A 159 -12.57 -1.86 8.36
CA ALA A 159 -11.94 -1.20 7.23
C ALA A 159 -11.30 -2.26 6.32
N GLU A 160 -11.76 -2.35 5.08
CA GLU A 160 -11.24 -3.28 4.08
C GLU A 160 -10.44 -2.50 3.03
N PRO A 161 -9.15 -2.82 2.80
CA PRO A 161 -8.39 -2.17 1.75
C PRO A 161 -8.97 -2.56 0.37
N ARG A 162 -9.18 -1.55 -0.48
CA ARG A 162 -9.72 -1.69 -1.84
C ARG A 162 -8.70 -1.30 -2.91
N ALA A 163 -7.72 -0.47 -2.57
CA ALA A 163 -6.57 -0.25 -3.42
C ALA A 163 -5.34 0.11 -2.57
N ARG A 164 -4.17 -0.29 -3.04
CA ARG A 164 -2.88 0.08 -2.48
C ARG A 164 -1.95 0.51 -3.60
N PHE A 165 -1.25 1.61 -3.36
CA PHE A 165 -0.22 2.15 -4.23
C PHE A 165 1.05 2.30 -3.41
N ARG A 166 2.17 1.80 -3.89
CA ARG A 166 3.47 1.96 -3.22
C ARG A 166 4.49 2.57 -4.17
N VAL A 167 5.21 3.57 -3.70
CA VAL A 167 6.40 4.10 -4.38
C VAL A 167 7.51 4.34 -3.37
N ASN A 168 8.72 3.92 -3.71
CA ASN A 168 9.92 4.12 -2.93
C ASN A 168 10.65 5.38 -3.40
N ARG A 169 11.58 5.85 -2.58
CA ARG A 169 12.38 7.05 -2.85
C ARG A 169 13.19 6.95 -4.15
N GLU A 170 13.79 5.80 -4.44
CA GLU A 170 14.60 5.61 -5.66
C GLU A 170 13.74 5.71 -6.92
N THR A 171 12.60 5.02 -6.96
CA THR A 171 11.63 5.06 -8.05
C THR A 171 11.12 6.48 -8.25
N ALA A 172 10.68 7.17 -7.19
CA ALA A 172 10.21 8.55 -7.28
C ALA A 172 11.31 9.54 -7.73
N GLY A 173 12.58 9.29 -7.37
CA GLY A 173 13.72 10.11 -7.76
C GLY A 173 14.09 10.00 -9.24
N ARG A 174 13.61 8.97 -9.94
CA ARG A 174 13.84 8.77 -11.39
C ARG A 174 12.72 9.35 -12.26
N LEU A 175 11.62 9.80 -11.67
CA LEU A 175 10.46 10.30 -12.41
C LEU A 175 10.70 11.72 -12.93
N ASP A 176 10.36 11.95 -14.20
CA ASP A 176 10.21 13.30 -14.73
C ASP A 176 8.86 13.87 -14.29
N THR A 177 8.88 14.61 -13.18
CA THR A 177 7.67 15.16 -12.56
C THR A 177 6.94 16.17 -13.43
N ALA A 178 7.60 16.79 -14.42
CA ALA A 178 6.97 17.73 -15.34
C ALA A 178 6.07 17.02 -16.36
N MET A 179 6.40 15.77 -16.73
CA MET A 179 5.62 14.98 -17.68
C MET A 179 4.44 14.24 -17.04
N LEU A 180 4.51 13.93 -15.74
CA LEU A 180 3.48 13.14 -15.04
C LEU A 180 2.05 13.66 -15.21
N PRO A 181 1.76 14.98 -15.14
CA PRO A 181 0.39 15.46 -15.29
C PRO A 181 -0.25 15.11 -16.65
N GLU A 182 0.53 15.07 -17.72
CA GLU A 182 0.03 14.69 -19.05
C GLU A 182 -0.03 13.17 -19.23
N VAL A 183 0.97 12.43 -18.70
CA VAL A 183 0.96 10.95 -18.74
C VAL A 183 -0.23 10.38 -17.95
N LEU A 184 -0.54 10.97 -16.80
CA LEU A 184 -1.62 10.52 -15.92
C LEU A 184 -2.98 11.12 -16.31
N LYS A 185 -3.10 11.67 -17.52
CA LYS A 185 -4.34 12.24 -18.05
C LYS A 185 -5.02 11.27 -19.02
N GLY A 186 -6.32 11.13 -18.86
CA GLY A 186 -7.14 10.38 -19.81
C GLY A 186 -7.26 8.90 -19.51
N LYS A 187 -7.71 8.15 -20.51
CA LYS A 187 -8.16 6.75 -20.38
C LYS A 187 -7.03 5.73 -20.18
N ASP A 188 -5.82 6.06 -20.62
CA ASP A 188 -4.67 5.15 -20.61
C ASP A 188 -3.80 5.34 -19.35
N CYS A 189 -4.21 6.22 -18.43
CA CYS A 189 -3.44 6.58 -17.23
C CYS A 189 -3.04 5.38 -16.36
N LEU A 190 -3.85 4.31 -16.30
CA LEU A 190 -3.45 3.10 -15.58
C LEU A 190 -2.33 2.34 -16.27
N VAL A 191 -2.38 2.26 -17.61
CA VAL A 191 -1.38 1.58 -18.43
C VAL A 191 -0.06 2.31 -18.34
N ASP A 192 -0.09 3.64 -18.43
CA ASP A 192 1.12 4.47 -18.42
C ASP A 192 1.64 4.75 -17.01
N GLY A 193 0.74 4.83 -16.02
CA GLY A 193 1.08 5.21 -14.65
C GLY A 193 1.46 4.06 -13.74
N ALA A 194 0.91 2.84 -13.91
CA ALA A 194 1.26 1.70 -13.06
C ALA A 194 2.76 1.32 -13.12
N PRO A 195 3.45 1.37 -14.28
CA PRO A 195 4.89 1.13 -14.35
C PRO A 195 5.76 2.18 -13.62
N LEU A 196 5.19 3.32 -13.23
CA LEU A 196 5.91 4.42 -12.57
C LEU A 196 5.96 4.25 -11.04
N ILE A 197 5.32 3.21 -10.51
CA ILE A 197 5.29 2.89 -9.08
C ILE A 197 5.74 1.46 -8.85
N ASP A 198 6.07 1.11 -7.61
CA ASP A 198 6.59 -0.21 -7.28
C ASP A 198 5.49 -1.25 -7.11
N GLU A 199 4.32 -0.83 -6.64
CA GLU A 199 3.18 -1.71 -6.40
C GLU A 199 1.86 -1.00 -6.67
N LEU A 200 1.03 -1.64 -7.50
CA LEU A 200 -0.39 -1.34 -7.62
C LEU A 200 -1.16 -2.62 -7.29
N TRP A 201 -1.96 -2.59 -6.21
CA TRP A 201 -2.85 -3.68 -5.85
C TRP A 201 -4.28 -3.18 -5.77
N ALA A 202 -5.20 -3.92 -6.40
CA ALA A 202 -6.64 -3.74 -6.27
C ALA A 202 -7.33 -5.09 -6.56
N PRO A 203 -8.23 -5.58 -5.69
CA PRO A 203 -8.91 -6.86 -5.84
C PRO A 203 -9.99 -6.84 -6.94
#